data_AF-A0A8J5TM37-F1
#
_entry.id   AF-A0A8J5TM37-F1
#
_cell.length_a   1.000
_cell.length_b   1.000
_cell.length_c   1.000
_cell.angle_alpha   90.00
_cell.angle_beta   90.00
_cell.angle_gamma   90.00
#
_symmetry.space_group_name_H-M   'P 1'
#
loop_
_entity.id
_entity.type
_entity.pdbx_description
1 polymer ?
#
loop_
_entity_poly.entity_id
_entity_poly.type
_entity_poly.pdbx_seq_one_letter_code
_entity_poly.pdbx_strand_id
1 'polypeptide(L)'
;MRLGFGPLGFYPVIVCMWWWSGVTVNNNICLVSTTLTVPPKSEWDIGSDHSRALNIMGLVSFATVLGLALSTLGAKGKPLLSFFQSLSDASMVITSWLIWISPIGILFLVASMMIEMEDFSVMLGQLGLYFGTVVLGIFIHGFLVLPALYTIFTRKLPFRFLANMTQAYITAFATASSSGTLPVTFQCLEEKNKIDPRVTRFVIPIGATINMDGTALYEAVAAIFIAQVRGMALTIGQVVAISITATAAAIGAAGIPQAGLVTMVMVLDVVGLPAEDMTLIIAVDWLLDRFRTMINVLGDSIGAGLVYELSKKELEQMNINANGDVERPSNEIAMDTVESSKM
;
A
#
# COMPACT_ATOMS: atom_id res chain seq x y z
N MET A 1 35.24 14.12 17.54
CA MET A 1 34.50 13.36 18.56
C MET A 1 33.98 12.10 17.89
N ARG A 2 34.50 10.92 18.27
CA ARG A 2 34.11 9.62 17.69
C ARG A 2 32.70 9.27 18.15
N LEU A 3 31.77 9.06 17.22
CA LEU A 3 30.55 8.30 17.47
C LEU A 3 30.70 6.96 16.75
N GLY A 4 30.97 5.92 17.55
CA GLY A 4 30.96 4.54 17.10
C GLY A 4 29.51 4.05 17.04
N PHE A 5 29.09 3.62 15.86
CA PHE A 5 27.93 2.74 15.71
C PHE A 5 28.45 1.31 15.63
N GLY A 6 28.11 0.50 16.63
CA GLY A 6 28.37 -0.94 16.64
C GLY A 6 27.46 -1.68 15.65
N PRO A 7 27.81 -2.93 15.26
CA PRO A 7 27.03 -3.70 14.31
C PRO A 7 26.01 -4.54 15.07
N LEU A 8 24.73 -4.19 15.07
CA LEU A 8 23.61 -5.08 15.44
C LEU A 8 22.27 -4.36 15.19
N GLY A 9 21.38 -4.95 14.38
CA GLY A 9 19.94 -4.77 14.57
C GLY A 9 19.04 -4.54 13.35
N PHE A 10 19.51 -3.97 12.23
CA PHE A 10 18.61 -3.56 11.13
C PHE A 10 18.51 -4.51 9.93
N TYR A 11 19.32 -5.58 9.89
CA TYR A 11 19.32 -6.54 8.79
C TYR A 11 18.13 -7.52 8.72
N PRO A 12 17.49 -7.98 9.82
CA PRO A 12 16.51 -9.06 9.68
C PRO A 12 15.16 -8.58 9.11
N VAL A 13 14.77 -7.32 9.31
CA VAL A 13 13.45 -6.82 8.86
C VAL A 13 13.41 -6.59 7.35
N ILE A 14 14.47 -6.02 6.79
CA ILE A 14 14.57 -5.79 5.33
C ILE A 14 14.73 -7.12 4.60
N VAL A 15 15.52 -8.06 5.13
CA VAL A 15 15.67 -9.40 4.55
C VAL A 15 14.34 -10.17 4.62
N CYS A 16 13.56 -10.05 5.71
CA CYS A 16 12.22 -10.65 5.78
C CYS A 16 11.24 -10.09 4.73
N MET A 17 11.24 -8.78 4.47
CA MET A 17 10.39 -8.17 3.42
C MET A 17 10.81 -8.60 2.01
N TRP A 18 12.13 -8.75 1.79
CA TRP A 18 12.67 -9.32 0.54
C TRP A 18 12.33 -10.81 0.37
N TRP A 19 12.31 -11.58 1.46
CA TRP A 19 11.99 -13.01 1.43
C TRP A 19 10.50 -13.27 1.21
N TRP A 20 9.63 -12.43 1.76
CA TRP A 20 8.18 -12.53 1.60
C TRP A 20 7.72 -12.30 0.15
N SER A 21 8.46 -11.51 -0.63
CA SER A 21 8.07 -11.15 -2.00
C SER A 21 8.51 -12.16 -3.08
N GLY A 22 9.19 -13.27 -2.70
CA GLY A 22 9.80 -14.19 -3.65
C GLY A 22 9.67 -15.68 -3.32
N VAL A 23 8.95 -16.05 -2.27
CA VAL A 23 8.70 -17.45 -1.89
C VAL A 23 7.21 -17.66 -1.70
N THR A 24 6.48 -17.87 -2.81
CA THR A 24 5.25 -18.66 -2.74
C THR A 24 5.66 -20.12 -2.79
N VAL A 25 5.63 -20.80 -1.63
CA VAL A 25 5.67 -22.27 -1.62
C VAL A 25 4.37 -22.72 -2.26
N ASN A 26 4.48 -23.35 -3.43
CA ASN A 26 3.34 -23.86 -4.18
C ASN A 26 2.53 -24.84 -3.31
N ASN A 27 1.21 -24.82 -3.52
CA ASN A 27 0.19 -25.58 -2.82
C ASN A 27 0.51 -27.07 -2.80
N ASN A 28 1.11 -27.53 -1.69
CA ASN A 28 1.07 -28.90 -1.17
C ASN A 28 1.66 -29.02 0.25
N ILE A 29 2.21 -27.95 0.85
CA ILE A 29 2.40 -27.92 2.30
C ILE A 29 1.06 -27.53 2.93
N CYS A 30 0.18 -28.52 3.00
CA CYS A 30 -0.84 -28.59 4.03
C CYS A 30 -0.14 -28.27 5.36
N LEU A 31 -0.49 -27.15 6.02
CA LEU A 31 -0.30 -27.00 7.47
C LEU A 31 -1.31 -27.90 8.23
N VAL A 32 -1.60 -29.08 7.66
CA VAL A 32 -2.39 -30.12 8.27
C VAL A 32 -1.40 -31.15 8.80
N SER A 33 -1.42 -31.31 10.12
CA SER A 33 -0.84 -32.40 10.91
C SER A 33 0.37 -32.02 11.76
N THR A 34 0.17 -32.15 13.07
CA THR A 34 1.06 -31.90 14.21
C THR A 34 2.21 -32.91 14.31
N THR A 35 2.83 -33.28 13.18
CA THR A 35 3.99 -34.18 13.10
C THR A 35 4.90 -33.74 11.96
N LEU A 36 5.85 -32.85 12.26
CA LEU A 36 6.91 -32.43 11.34
C LEU A 36 7.92 -33.57 11.13
N THR A 37 7.73 -34.40 10.11
CA THR A 37 8.84 -35.07 9.43
C THR A 37 9.19 -34.24 8.20
N VAL A 38 10.25 -33.43 8.31
CA VAL A 38 10.81 -32.72 7.16
C VAL A 38 11.29 -33.77 6.15
N PRO A 39 10.82 -33.76 4.89
CA PRO A 39 11.24 -34.73 3.89
C PRO A 39 12.75 -34.59 3.60
N PRO A 40 13.43 -35.70 3.26
CA PRO A 40 14.86 -35.69 2.99
C PRO A 40 15.20 -34.72 1.84
N LYS A 41 16.36 -34.06 1.96
CA LYS A 41 16.83 -33.02 1.02
C LYS A 41 16.81 -33.43 -0.47
N SER A 42 16.83 -34.72 -0.76
CA SER A 42 16.75 -35.30 -2.11
C SER A 42 15.37 -35.18 -2.78
N GLU A 43 14.30 -34.95 -2.01
CA GLU A 43 12.93 -34.78 -2.51
C GLU A 43 12.52 -33.31 -2.63
N TRP A 44 13.45 -32.40 -2.37
CA TRP A 44 13.19 -30.97 -2.48
C TRP A 44 13.19 -30.61 -3.96
N ASP A 45 11.99 -30.46 -4.53
CA ASP A 45 11.81 -29.88 -5.85
C ASP A 45 12.05 -28.36 -5.74
N ILE A 46 13.33 -27.95 -5.81
CA ILE A 46 13.72 -26.55 -5.83
C ILE A 46 13.50 -26.03 -7.25
N GLY A 47 12.24 -25.83 -7.60
CA GLY A 47 11.82 -25.09 -8.78
C GLY A 47 11.75 -23.59 -8.47
N SER A 48 12.27 -22.75 -9.37
CA SER A 48 11.99 -21.31 -9.35
C SER A 48 10.63 -21.07 -10.01
N ASP A 49 9.55 -21.16 -9.23
CA ASP A 49 8.22 -20.79 -9.73
C ASP A 49 8.12 -19.26 -9.72
N HIS A 50 8.40 -18.64 -10.87
CA HIS A 50 8.26 -17.20 -11.03
C HIS A 50 6.80 -16.86 -11.32
N SER A 51 6.08 -16.42 -10.30
CA SER A 51 4.76 -15.79 -10.49
C SER A 51 4.91 -14.57 -11.40
N ARG A 52 4.06 -14.47 -12.44
CA ARG A 52 4.09 -13.38 -13.45
C ARG A 52 3.55 -12.04 -12.92
N ALA A 53 3.69 -11.79 -11.62
CA ALA A 53 3.21 -10.58 -10.96
C ALA A 53 4.33 -9.55 -10.80
N LEU A 54 3.97 -8.26 -10.84
CA LEU A 54 4.91 -7.16 -10.57
C LEU A 54 5.25 -7.12 -9.07
N ASN A 55 6.53 -7.19 -8.72
CA ASN A 55 7.00 -7.09 -7.34
C ASN A 55 7.20 -5.62 -6.92
N ILE A 56 6.11 -4.94 -6.55
CA ILE A 56 6.12 -3.53 -6.16
C ILE A 56 6.91 -3.31 -4.86
N MET A 57 6.71 -4.16 -3.85
CA MET A 57 7.40 -4.03 -2.55
C MET A 57 8.92 -4.19 -2.66
N GLY A 58 9.38 -5.14 -3.46
CA GLY A 58 10.80 -5.32 -3.77
C GLY A 58 11.38 -4.10 -4.47
N LEU A 59 10.67 -3.54 -5.45
CA LEU A 59 11.08 -2.32 -6.15
C LEU A 59 11.16 -1.11 -5.22
N VAL A 60 10.16 -0.90 -4.34
CA VAL A 60 10.15 0.19 -3.36
C VAL A 60 11.29 0.04 -2.33
N SER A 61 11.51 -1.18 -1.84
CA SER A 61 12.60 -1.49 -0.91
C SER A 61 13.97 -1.21 -1.54
N PHE A 62 14.18 -1.69 -2.78
CA PHE A 62 15.39 -1.43 -3.54
C PHE A 62 15.60 0.08 -3.79
N ALA A 63 14.57 0.78 -4.26
CA ALA A 63 14.63 2.21 -4.55
C ALA A 63 14.97 3.04 -3.30
N THR A 64 14.43 2.66 -2.14
CA THR A 64 14.71 3.32 -0.86
C THR A 64 16.18 3.16 -0.46
N VAL A 65 16.72 1.92 -0.53
CA VAL A 65 18.14 1.65 -0.23
C VAL A 65 19.06 2.35 -1.22
N LEU A 66 18.71 2.35 -2.51
CA LEU A 66 19.46 3.06 -3.55
C LEU A 66 19.45 4.58 -3.29
N GLY A 67 18.30 5.17 -2.97
CA GLY A 67 18.19 6.59 -2.63
C GLY A 67 19.06 6.98 -1.43
N LEU A 68 19.05 6.16 -0.37
CA LEU A 68 19.93 6.34 0.78
C LEU A 68 21.40 6.24 0.38
N ALA A 69 21.80 5.23 -0.40
CA ALA A 69 23.17 5.09 -0.88
C ALA A 69 23.62 6.30 -1.71
N LEU A 70 22.79 6.78 -2.64
CA LEU A 70 23.08 7.97 -3.44
C LEU A 70 23.22 9.24 -2.58
N SER A 71 22.43 9.37 -1.51
CA SER A 71 22.55 10.49 -0.58
C SER A 71 23.93 10.55 0.11
N THR A 72 24.56 9.40 0.37
CA THR A 72 25.89 9.34 1.00
C THR A 72 27.04 9.65 0.04
N LEU A 73 26.81 9.56 -1.27
CA LEU A 73 27.85 9.82 -2.30
C LEU A 73 28.07 11.31 -2.58
N GLY A 74 27.23 12.20 -2.03
CA GLY A 74 27.33 13.64 -2.21
C GLY A 74 27.35 14.04 -3.69
N ALA A 75 28.37 14.79 -4.11
CA ALA A 75 28.49 15.30 -5.48
C ALA A 75 28.55 14.18 -6.54
N LYS A 76 29.11 13.01 -6.22
CA LYS A 76 29.23 11.89 -7.17
C LYS A 76 27.87 11.25 -7.49
N GLY A 77 26.91 11.32 -6.57
CA GLY A 77 25.55 10.79 -6.76
C GLY A 77 24.65 11.71 -7.58
N LYS A 78 24.98 13.01 -7.69
CA LYS A 78 24.13 14.03 -8.33
C LYS A 78 23.68 13.67 -9.75
N PRO A 79 24.55 13.20 -10.68
CA PRO A 79 24.11 12.89 -12.04
C PRO A 79 23.02 11.82 -12.09
N LEU A 80 23.14 10.77 -11.28
CA LEU A 80 22.16 9.69 -11.25
C LEU A 80 20.86 10.14 -10.55
N LEU A 81 20.97 10.94 -9.49
CA LEU A 81 19.80 11.55 -8.85
C LEU A 81 19.02 12.44 -9.83
N SER A 82 19.72 13.29 -10.59
CA SER A 82 19.11 14.15 -11.62
C SER A 82 18.47 13.33 -12.74
N PHE A 83 19.06 12.21 -13.14
CA PHE A 83 18.45 11.29 -14.10
C PHE A 83 17.11 10.75 -13.59
N PHE A 84 17.05 10.23 -12.35
CA PHE A 84 15.81 9.71 -11.78
C PHE A 84 14.76 10.80 -11.57
N GLN A 85 15.16 12.02 -11.21
CA GLN A 85 14.24 13.15 -11.10
C GLN A 85 13.60 13.46 -12.46
N SER A 86 14.42 13.61 -13.51
CA SER A 86 13.91 13.85 -14.87
C SER A 86 13.00 12.73 -15.36
N LEU A 87 13.31 11.47 -15.04
CA LEU A 87 12.46 10.33 -15.37
C LEU A 87 11.13 10.38 -14.63
N SER A 88 11.14 10.75 -13.34
CA SER A 88 9.91 10.93 -12.56
C SER A 88 9.05 12.06 -13.13
N ASP A 89 9.66 13.18 -13.50
CA ASP A 89 8.92 14.32 -14.06
C ASP A 89 8.34 13.97 -15.44
N ALA A 90 9.09 13.22 -16.26
CA ALA A 90 8.57 12.66 -17.51
C ALA A 90 7.37 11.70 -17.28
N SER A 91 7.42 10.86 -16.24
CA SER A 91 6.27 9.99 -15.91
C SER A 91 5.03 10.77 -15.47
N MET A 92 5.19 11.93 -14.81
CA MET A 92 4.07 12.81 -14.44
C MET A 92 3.43 13.46 -15.68
N VAL A 93 4.23 13.80 -16.70
CA VAL A 93 3.69 14.28 -17.99
C VAL A 93 2.85 13.19 -18.67
N ILE A 94 3.34 11.95 -18.71
CA ILE A 94 2.59 10.81 -19.26
C ILE A 94 1.29 10.59 -18.48
N THR A 95 1.36 10.69 -17.15
CA THR A 95 0.19 10.58 -16.27
C THR A 95 -0.88 11.62 -16.58
N SER A 96 -0.47 12.86 -16.84
CA SER A 96 -1.39 13.92 -17.24
C SER A 96 -2.12 13.56 -18.54
N TRP A 97 -1.42 12.99 -19.53
CA TRP A 97 -2.06 12.52 -20.78
C TRP A 97 -3.06 11.39 -20.53
N LEU A 98 -2.71 10.43 -19.67
CA LEU A 98 -3.63 9.35 -19.28
C LEU A 98 -4.88 9.88 -18.60
N ILE A 99 -4.75 10.89 -17.73
CA ILE A 99 -5.89 11.54 -17.09
C ILE A 99 -6.84 12.18 -18.10
N TRP A 100 -6.32 12.79 -19.17
CA TRP A 100 -7.17 13.33 -20.24
C TRP A 100 -8.00 12.25 -20.96
N ILE A 101 -7.45 11.04 -21.10
CA ILE A 101 -8.13 9.90 -21.72
C ILE A 101 -9.03 9.16 -20.71
N SER A 102 -8.76 9.31 -19.41
CA SER A 102 -9.42 8.56 -18.33
C SER A 102 -10.95 8.62 -18.33
N PRO A 103 -11.66 9.72 -18.69
CA PRO A 103 -13.12 9.71 -18.69
C PRO A 103 -13.70 8.67 -19.65
N ILE A 104 -13.05 8.47 -20.81
CA ILE A 104 -13.46 7.46 -21.79
C ILE A 104 -13.16 6.07 -21.25
N GLY A 105 -11.98 5.86 -20.67
CA GLY A 105 -11.62 4.57 -20.06
C GLY A 105 -12.55 4.18 -18.92
N ILE A 106 -12.86 5.11 -18.02
CA ILE A 106 -13.80 4.92 -16.90
C ILE A 106 -15.20 4.60 -17.42
N LEU A 107 -15.67 5.26 -18.48
CA LEU A 107 -16.97 4.94 -19.08
C LEU A 107 -17.03 3.47 -19.51
N PHE A 108 -16.01 2.96 -20.21
CA PHE A 108 -15.98 1.56 -20.63
C PHE A 108 -15.81 0.59 -19.45
N LEU A 109 -15.04 0.94 -18.42
CA LEU A 109 -14.89 0.13 -17.20
C LEU A 109 -16.20 0.03 -16.40
N VAL A 110 -16.95 1.14 -16.32
CA VAL A 110 -18.27 1.16 -15.69
C VAL A 110 -19.29 0.40 -16.56
N ALA A 111 -19.20 0.51 -17.89
CA ALA A 111 -20.07 -0.24 -18.78
C ALA A 111 -19.82 -1.76 -18.71
N SER A 112 -18.55 -2.21 -18.70
CA SER A 112 -18.21 -3.62 -18.53
C SER A 112 -18.69 -4.14 -17.18
N MET A 113 -18.58 -3.32 -16.13
CA MET A 113 -19.12 -3.61 -14.82
C MET A 113 -20.63 -3.87 -14.87
N MET A 114 -21.43 -3.05 -15.58
CA MET A 114 -22.87 -3.28 -15.69
C MET A 114 -23.23 -4.61 -16.36
N ILE A 115 -22.36 -5.13 -17.24
CA ILE A 115 -22.57 -6.40 -17.95
C ILE A 115 -22.20 -7.59 -17.06
N GLU A 116 -21.17 -7.45 -16.22
CA GLU A 116 -20.75 -8.47 -15.25
C GLU A 116 -21.73 -8.62 -14.08
N MET A 117 -22.66 -7.66 -13.90
CA MET A 117 -23.73 -7.78 -12.92
C MET A 117 -24.74 -8.85 -13.33
N GLU A 118 -24.57 -10.06 -12.81
CA GLU A 118 -25.66 -11.04 -12.75
C GLU A 118 -26.80 -10.54 -11.83
N ASP A 119 -28.01 -11.06 -12.04
CA ASP A 119 -29.26 -10.57 -11.44
C ASP A 119 -29.12 -10.12 -9.97
N PHE A 120 -29.53 -8.88 -9.69
CA PHE A 120 -29.60 -8.28 -8.35
C PHE A 120 -30.39 -9.14 -7.35
N SER A 121 -31.16 -10.11 -7.83
CA SER A 121 -31.92 -11.06 -7.03
C SER A 121 -31.03 -11.97 -6.18
N VAL A 122 -29.81 -12.29 -6.63
CA VAL A 122 -28.81 -13.08 -5.88
C VAL A 122 -28.32 -12.31 -4.65
N MET A 123 -28.37 -10.97 -4.69
CA MET A 123 -28.03 -10.10 -3.55
C MET A 123 -29.16 -9.97 -2.51
N LEU A 124 -30.35 -10.52 -2.72
CA LEU A 124 -31.49 -10.32 -1.80
C LEU A 124 -31.52 -11.31 -0.61
N GLY A 125 -30.58 -12.27 -0.54
CA GLY A 125 -30.48 -13.26 0.53
C GLY A 125 -29.52 -12.91 1.68
N GLN A 126 -29.04 -13.93 2.40
CA GLN A 126 -28.01 -13.78 3.45
C GLN A 126 -26.72 -13.11 2.94
N LEU A 127 -26.41 -13.32 1.65
CA LEU A 127 -25.27 -12.69 0.99
C LEU A 127 -25.42 -11.17 0.83
N GLY A 128 -26.67 -10.67 0.74
CA GLY A 128 -26.97 -9.24 0.75
C GLY A 128 -26.68 -8.58 2.08
N LEU A 129 -27.00 -9.25 3.19
CA LEU A 129 -26.68 -8.76 4.54
C LEU A 129 -25.16 -8.73 4.77
N TYR A 130 -24.44 -9.77 4.32
CA TYR A 130 -22.98 -9.78 4.31
C TYR A 130 -22.42 -8.59 3.52
N PHE A 131 -22.85 -8.43 2.27
CA PHE A 131 -22.43 -7.33 1.41
C PHE A 131 -22.70 -5.96 2.06
N GLY A 132 -23.92 -5.75 2.56
CA GLY A 132 -24.30 -4.52 3.23
C GLY A 132 -23.45 -4.25 4.48
N THR A 133 -23.08 -5.29 5.23
CA THR A 133 -22.22 -5.17 6.41
C THR A 133 -20.80 -4.74 6.03
N VAL A 134 -20.21 -5.34 4.99
CA VAL A 134 -18.88 -4.96 4.50
C VAL A 134 -18.91 -3.52 3.98
N VAL A 135 -19.86 -3.19 3.11
CA VAL A 135 -20.00 -1.84 2.55
C VAL A 135 -20.21 -0.81 3.65
N LEU A 136 -21.10 -1.07 4.61
CA LEU A 136 -21.30 -0.15 5.72
C LEU A 136 -20.01 0.02 6.54
N GLY A 137 -19.30 -1.05 6.84
CA GLY A 137 -18.04 -1.02 7.58
C GLY A 137 -16.95 -0.20 6.88
N ILE A 138 -16.70 -0.45 5.61
CA ILE A 138 -15.67 0.29 4.84
C ILE A 138 -16.05 1.76 4.64
N PHE A 139 -17.33 2.10 4.49
CA PHE A 139 -17.77 3.49 4.38
C PHE A 139 -17.69 4.23 5.72
N ILE A 140 -18.03 3.57 6.84
CA ILE A 140 -17.81 4.14 8.19
C ILE A 140 -16.31 4.38 8.40
N HIS A 141 -15.47 3.39 8.09
CA HIS A 141 -14.02 3.55 8.23
C HIS A 141 -13.49 4.69 7.34
N GLY A 142 -13.84 4.66 6.05
CA GLY A 142 -13.36 5.58 5.03
C GLY A 142 -13.83 7.02 5.16
N PHE A 143 -15.10 7.25 5.49
CA PHE A 143 -15.70 8.59 5.49
C PHE A 143 -15.94 9.16 6.89
N LEU A 144 -15.86 8.33 7.94
CA LEU A 144 -15.99 8.80 9.33
C LEU A 144 -14.67 8.65 10.10
N VAL A 145 -14.11 7.44 10.18
CA VAL A 145 -12.93 7.17 11.04
C VAL A 145 -11.68 7.87 10.50
N LEU A 146 -11.29 7.62 9.25
CA LEU A 146 -10.07 8.21 8.68
C LEU A 146 -10.13 9.75 8.60
N PRO A 147 -11.24 10.38 8.16
CA PRO A 147 -11.36 11.83 8.16
C PRO A 147 -11.40 12.42 9.57
N ALA A 148 -11.99 11.72 10.55
CA ALA A 148 -11.93 12.14 11.96
C ALA A 148 -10.50 12.11 12.49
N LEU A 149 -9.74 11.04 12.22
CA LEU A 149 -8.32 10.97 12.59
C LEU A 149 -7.52 12.13 11.97
N TYR A 150 -7.69 12.37 10.66
CA TYR A 150 -7.07 13.52 10.00
C TYR A 150 -7.40 14.84 10.71
N THR A 151 -8.68 15.06 11.03
CA THR A 151 -9.15 16.29 11.69
C THR A 151 -8.56 16.43 13.10
N ILE A 152 -8.48 15.34 13.87
CA ILE A 152 -7.95 15.35 15.24
C ILE A 152 -6.47 15.77 15.25
N PHE A 153 -5.66 15.19 14.36
CA PHE A 153 -4.22 15.45 14.34
C PHE A 153 -3.84 16.74 13.61
N THR A 154 -4.50 17.07 12.50
CA THR A 154 -4.16 18.26 11.70
C THR A 154 -4.94 19.51 12.11
N ARG A 155 -6.04 19.34 12.88
CA ARG A 155 -7.01 20.39 13.22
C ARG A 155 -7.60 21.09 11.99
N LYS A 156 -7.67 20.39 10.86
CA LYS A 156 -8.21 20.87 9.58
C LYS A 156 -9.34 19.96 9.10
N LEU A 157 -10.33 20.56 8.44
CA LEU A 157 -11.44 19.82 7.85
C LEU A 157 -11.00 19.15 6.53
N PRO A 158 -11.16 17.82 6.37
CA PRO A 158 -10.67 17.06 5.22
C PRO A 158 -11.58 17.16 3.99
N PHE A 159 -12.73 17.84 4.04
CA PHE A 159 -13.69 17.83 2.93
C PHE A 159 -13.11 18.34 1.60
N ARG A 160 -12.33 19.42 1.64
CA ARG A 160 -11.63 19.92 0.44
C ARG A 160 -10.58 18.93 -0.06
N PHE A 161 -9.88 18.30 0.88
CA PHE A 161 -8.88 17.29 0.58
C PHE A 161 -9.49 16.10 -0.17
N LEU A 162 -10.59 15.56 0.36
CA LEU A 162 -11.33 14.45 -0.23
C LEU A 162 -11.93 14.83 -1.59
N ALA A 163 -12.50 16.03 -1.73
CA ALA A 163 -13.07 16.50 -2.99
C ALA A 163 -12.02 16.54 -4.11
N ASN A 164 -10.80 17.00 -3.81
CA ASN A 164 -9.70 17.04 -4.77
C ASN A 164 -9.24 15.64 -5.22
N MET A 165 -9.45 14.62 -4.39
CA MET A 165 -9.07 13.23 -4.68
C MET A 165 -10.15 12.43 -5.42
N THR A 166 -11.35 13.00 -5.64
CA THR A 166 -12.50 12.30 -6.26
C THR A 166 -12.15 11.53 -7.52
N GLN A 167 -11.29 12.10 -8.38
CA GLN A 167 -10.87 11.44 -9.61
C GLN A 167 -10.08 10.15 -9.35
N ALA A 168 -9.15 10.16 -8.39
CA ALA A 168 -8.42 8.96 -8.00
C ALA A 168 -9.36 7.91 -7.40
N TYR A 169 -10.34 8.32 -6.59
CA TYR A 169 -11.33 7.40 -6.01
C TYR A 169 -12.21 6.74 -7.07
N ILE A 170 -12.68 7.50 -8.07
CA ILE A 170 -13.44 6.95 -9.20
C ILE A 170 -12.58 6.00 -10.03
N THR A 171 -11.34 6.38 -10.32
CA THR A 171 -10.41 5.48 -11.04
C THR A 171 -10.18 4.20 -10.25
N ALA A 172 -9.99 4.28 -8.92
CA ALA A 172 -9.75 3.12 -8.07
C ALA A 172 -10.95 2.17 -8.01
N PHE A 173 -12.16 2.75 -7.94
CA PHE A 173 -13.39 1.99 -8.06
C PHE A 173 -13.54 1.32 -9.44
N ALA A 174 -13.19 2.05 -10.52
CA ALA A 174 -13.33 1.56 -11.88
C ALA A 174 -12.30 0.48 -12.24
N THR A 175 -11.07 0.58 -11.74
CA THR A 175 -9.98 -0.37 -12.04
C THR A 175 -9.91 -1.54 -11.07
N ALA A 176 -10.48 -1.41 -9.86
CA ALA A 176 -10.28 -2.36 -8.75
C ALA A 176 -8.80 -2.62 -8.42
N SER A 177 -7.92 -1.64 -8.68
CA SER A 177 -6.48 -1.78 -8.42
C SER A 177 -5.87 -0.51 -7.85
N SER A 178 -5.38 -0.58 -6.61
CA SER A 178 -4.63 0.52 -5.97
C SER A 178 -3.38 0.85 -6.77
N SER A 179 -2.63 -0.18 -7.19
CA SER A 179 -1.40 0.00 -7.99
C SER A 179 -1.68 0.64 -9.34
N GLY A 180 -2.78 0.25 -9.99
CA GLY A 180 -3.21 0.83 -11.26
C GLY A 180 -3.65 2.29 -11.16
N THR A 181 -3.90 2.80 -9.95
CA THR A 181 -4.34 4.19 -9.72
C THR A 181 -3.23 5.11 -9.24
N LEU A 182 -2.06 4.57 -8.89
CA LEU A 182 -0.93 5.33 -8.36
C LEU A 182 -0.66 6.63 -9.13
N PRO A 183 -0.60 6.66 -10.47
CA PRO A 183 -0.33 7.90 -11.21
C PRO A 183 -1.39 8.99 -10.95
N VAL A 184 -2.68 8.61 -11.00
CA VAL A 184 -3.80 9.54 -10.76
C VAL A 184 -3.78 10.04 -9.31
N THR A 185 -3.42 9.17 -8.36
CA THR A 185 -3.27 9.51 -6.95
C THR A 185 -2.15 10.53 -6.74
N PHE A 186 -0.97 10.33 -7.33
CA PHE A 186 0.13 11.31 -7.29
C PHE A 186 -0.31 12.68 -7.81
N GLN A 187 -0.92 12.71 -9.00
CA GLN A 187 -1.35 13.97 -9.59
C GLN A 187 -2.38 14.70 -8.72
N CYS A 188 -3.37 14.00 -8.17
CA CYS A 188 -4.35 14.64 -7.28
C CYS A 188 -3.71 15.17 -5.99
N LEU A 189 -2.74 14.45 -5.41
CA LEU A 189 -2.05 14.89 -4.19
C LEU A 189 -1.12 16.08 -4.43
N GLU A 190 -0.28 16.01 -5.46
CA GLU A 190 0.75 17.02 -5.76
C GLU A 190 0.14 18.26 -6.43
N GLU A 191 -0.77 18.09 -7.39
CA GLU A 191 -1.30 19.22 -8.16
C GLU A 191 -2.56 19.83 -7.55
N LYS A 192 -3.49 19.03 -7.02
CA LYS A 192 -4.77 19.55 -6.48
C LYS A 192 -4.66 19.84 -4.98
N ASN A 193 -4.09 18.91 -4.21
CA ASN A 193 -3.91 19.08 -2.76
C ASN A 193 -2.60 19.76 -2.35
N LYS A 194 -1.68 20.01 -3.30
CA LYS A 194 -0.42 20.74 -3.07
C LYS A 194 0.45 20.11 -1.98
N ILE A 195 0.44 18.79 -1.88
CA ILE A 195 1.34 18.06 -0.97
C ILE A 195 2.74 18.02 -1.60
N ASP A 196 3.76 18.15 -0.76
CA ASP A 196 5.16 18.09 -1.20
C ASP A 196 5.49 16.73 -1.84
N PRO A 197 6.04 16.70 -3.08
CA PRO A 197 6.39 15.46 -3.77
C PRO A 197 7.33 14.54 -2.98
N ARG A 198 8.15 15.07 -2.08
CA ARG A 198 9.04 14.26 -1.23
C ARG A 198 8.25 13.35 -0.29
N VAL A 199 7.06 13.78 0.16
CA VAL A 199 6.18 12.99 1.03
C VAL A 199 5.35 12.02 0.20
N THR A 200 4.70 12.49 -0.87
CA THR A 200 3.84 11.63 -1.70
C THR A 200 4.64 10.47 -2.30
N ARG A 201 5.81 10.74 -2.91
CA ARG A 201 6.67 9.75 -3.58
C ARG A 201 7.26 8.72 -2.62
N PHE A 202 7.24 8.99 -1.31
CA PHE A 202 7.63 8.02 -0.29
C PHE A 202 6.42 7.25 0.26
N VAL A 203 5.37 7.95 0.70
CA VAL A 203 4.24 7.35 1.42
C VAL A 203 3.33 6.54 0.49
N ILE A 204 3.02 7.05 -0.70
CA ILE A 204 1.99 6.45 -1.56
C ILE A 204 2.39 5.08 -2.13
N PRO A 205 3.62 4.85 -2.63
CA PRO A 205 4.03 3.51 -3.10
C PRO A 205 4.03 2.46 -1.98
N ILE A 206 4.41 2.87 -0.76
CA ILE A 206 4.41 2.00 0.42
C ILE A 206 2.97 1.70 0.83
N GLY A 207 2.12 2.73 0.90
CA GLY A 207 0.70 2.62 1.26
C GLY A 207 -0.06 1.68 0.32
N ALA A 208 0.12 1.82 -0.99
CA ALA A 208 -0.60 1.02 -1.98
C ALA A 208 -0.37 -0.50 -1.89
N THR A 209 0.64 -0.95 -1.14
CA THR A 209 0.83 -2.37 -0.84
C THR A 209 0.59 -2.72 0.63
N ILE A 210 1.00 -1.88 1.58
CA ILE A 210 0.93 -2.21 3.01
C ILE A 210 -0.42 -1.83 3.62
N ASN A 211 -0.97 -0.69 3.21
CA ASN A 211 -2.14 -0.07 3.85
C ASN A 211 -3.44 -0.50 3.17
N MET A 212 -3.85 -1.73 3.46
CA MET A 212 -5.02 -2.38 2.89
C MET A 212 -6.20 -2.51 3.87
N ASP A 213 -6.59 -1.39 4.50
CA ASP A 213 -7.67 -1.33 5.50
C ASP A 213 -8.98 -1.99 5.05
N GLY A 214 -9.41 -1.72 3.80
CA GLY A 214 -10.60 -2.29 3.22
C GLY A 214 -10.50 -3.81 3.03
N THR A 215 -9.31 -4.32 2.75
CA THR A 215 -9.05 -5.77 2.65
C THR A 215 -9.13 -6.42 4.02
N ALA A 216 -8.49 -5.85 5.04
CA ALA A 216 -8.53 -6.37 6.40
C ALA A 216 -9.98 -6.43 6.95
N LEU A 217 -10.76 -5.37 6.72
CA LEU A 217 -12.16 -5.32 7.16
C LEU A 217 -13.00 -6.40 6.46
N TYR A 218 -12.84 -6.53 5.14
CA TYR A 218 -13.52 -7.55 4.36
C TYR A 218 -13.19 -8.96 4.81
N GLU A 219 -11.91 -9.26 5.00
CA GLU A 219 -11.45 -10.57 5.45
C GLU A 219 -12.01 -10.94 6.82
N ALA A 220 -12.00 -9.98 7.76
CA ALA A 220 -12.55 -10.20 9.09
C ALA A 220 -14.07 -10.48 9.04
N VAL A 221 -14.83 -9.67 8.29
CA VAL A 221 -16.28 -9.83 8.16
C VAL A 221 -16.64 -11.12 7.42
N ALA A 222 -15.89 -11.48 6.38
CA ALA A 222 -16.10 -12.70 5.62
C ALA A 222 -15.88 -13.96 6.46
N ALA A 223 -14.80 -14.03 7.23
CA ALA A 223 -14.52 -15.16 8.11
C ALA A 223 -15.62 -15.33 9.18
N ILE A 224 -16.10 -14.23 9.76
CA ILE A 224 -17.21 -14.25 10.73
C ILE A 224 -18.51 -14.69 10.05
N PHE A 225 -18.80 -14.20 8.85
CA PHE A 225 -19.99 -14.58 8.09
C PHE A 225 -19.98 -16.07 7.74
N ILE A 226 -18.86 -16.61 7.25
CA ILE A 226 -18.73 -18.03 6.92
C ILE A 226 -18.91 -18.90 8.18
N ALA A 227 -18.33 -18.50 9.31
CA ALA A 227 -18.54 -19.18 10.59
C ALA A 227 -20.03 -19.24 10.97
N GLN A 228 -20.75 -18.13 10.80
CA GLN A 228 -22.19 -18.05 11.06
C GLN A 228 -23.00 -18.96 10.12
N VAL A 229 -22.67 -18.99 8.83
CA VAL A 229 -23.33 -19.88 7.85
C VAL A 229 -23.11 -21.35 8.22
N ARG A 230 -21.93 -21.71 8.73
CA ARG A 230 -21.64 -23.06 9.23
C ARG A 230 -22.22 -23.37 10.61
N GLY A 231 -22.90 -22.43 11.25
CA GLY A 231 -23.40 -22.59 12.62
C GLY A 231 -22.29 -22.72 13.66
N MET A 232 -21.08 -22.28 13.35
CA MET A 232 -19.93 -22.29 14.26
C MET A 232 -19.99 -21.08 15.18
N ALA A 233 -20.08 -21.33 16.49
CA ALA A 233 -19.97 -20.27 17.49
C ALA A 233 -18.50 -19.86 17.63
N LEU A 234 -18.17 -18.62 17.25
CA LEU A 234 -16.84 -18.06 17.46
C LEU A 234 -16.68 -17.58 18.90
N THR A 235 -15.61 -18.03 19.55
CA THR A 235 -15.17 -17.50 20.83
C THR A 235 -14.54 -16.12 20.64
N ILE A 236 -14.48 -15.32 21.71
CA ILE A 236 -13.79 -14.01 21.69
C ILE A 236 -12.32 -14.17 21.24
N GLY A 237 -11.65 -15.24 21.67
CA GLY A 237 -10.28 -15.53 21.25
C GLY A 237 -10.15 -15.74 19.74
N GLN A 238 -11.10 -16.44 19.12
CA GLN A 238 -11.12 -16.63 17.66
C GLN A 238 -11.40 -15.33 16.91
N VAL A 239 -12.28 -14.46 17.42
CA VAL A 239 -12.55 -13.14 16.81
C VAL A 239 -11.29 -12.26 16.85
N VAL A 240 -10.55 -12.28 17.96
CA VAL A 240 -9.27 -11.58 18.07
C VAL A 240 -8.24 -12.18 17.10
N ALA A 241 -8.17 -13.50 17.00
CA ALA A 241 -7.28 -14.18 16.06
C ALA A 241 -7.60 -13.81 14.60
N ILE A 242 -8.87 -13.84 14.20
CA ILE A 242 -9.33 -13.36 12.88
C ILE A 242 -8.85 -11.93 12.64
N SER A 243 -9.02 -11.03 13.62
CA SER A 243 -8.65 -9.62 13.45
C SER A 243 -7.14 -9.43 13.22
N ILE A 244 -6.31 -10.14 13.98
CA ILE A 244 -4.84 -10.08 13.84
C ILE A 244 -4.42 -10.68 12.49
N THR A 245 -4.95 -11.85 12.14
CA THR A 245 -4.60 -12.53 10.89
C THR A 245 -5.06 -11.76 9.68
N ALA A 246 -6.29 -11.21 9.68
CA ALA A 246 -6.78 -10.36 8.59
C ALA A 246 -5.92 -9.09 8.41
N THR A 247 -5.47 -8.49 9.52
CA THR A 247 -4.54 -7.35 9.44
C THR A 247 -3.20 -7.77 8.82
N ALA A 248 -2.65 -8.92 9.21
CA ALA A 248 -1.40 -9.44 8.66
C ALA A 248 -1.54 -9.85 7.18
N ALA A 249 -2.66 -10.49 6.83
CA ALA A 249 -2.99 -10.93 5.49
C ALA A 249 -3.17 -9.74 4.54
N ALA A 250 -3.81 -8.67 4.99
CA ALA A 250 -3.97 -7.43 4.23
C ALA A 250 -2.63 -6.77 3.85
N ILE A 251 -1.59 -6.84 4.70
CA ILE A 251 -0.24 -6.35 4.36
C ILE A 251 0.40 -7.18 3.22
N GLY A 252 0.04 -8.46 3.15
CA GLY A 252 0.54 -9.39 2.13
C GLY A 252 -0.24 -9.37 0.82
N ALA A 253 -1.43 -8.77 0.79
CA ALA A 253 -2.25 -8.69 -0.41
C ALA A 253 -1.65 -7.69 -1.41
N ALA A 254 -1.50 -8.11 -2.67
CA ALA A 254 -1.02 -7.23 -3.72
C ALA A 254 -2.11 -6.22 -4.13
N GLY A 255 -1.73 -4.99 -4.49
CA GLY A 255 -2.65 -3.93 -4.94
C GLY A 255 -3.24 -4.16 -6.35
N ILE A 256 -3.66 -5.38 -6.65
CA ILE A 256 -4.25 -5.85 -7.91
C ILE A 256 -5.67 -6.37 -7.65
N PRO A 257 -6.52 -6.46 -8.68
CA PRO A 257 -7.90 -6.94 -8.51
C PRO A 257 -7.94 -8.34 -7.90
N GLN A 258 -8.92 -8.57 -7.03
CA GLN A 258 -9.22 -9.87 -6.41
C GLN A 258 -8.08 -10.47 -5.55
N ALA A 259 -7.04 -9.69 -5.21
CA ALA A 259 -5.93 -10.18 -4.39
C ALA A 259 -6.38 -10.66 -2.99
N GLY A 260 -7.43 -10.04 -2.45
CA GLY A 260 -8.00 -10.37 -1.13
C GLY A 260 -8.59 -11.79 -1.03
N LEU A 261 -8.96 -12.41 -2.17
CA LEU A 261 -9.43 -13.80 -2.15
C LEU A 261 -8.29 -14.76 -1.79
N VAL A 262 -7.09 -14.56 -2.33
CA VAL A 262 -5.96 -15.46 -2.06
C VAL A 262 -5.57 -15.41 -0.57
N THR A 263 -5.59 -14.23 0.02
CA THR A 263 -5.23 -14.00 1.43
C THR A 263 -6.33 -14.44 2.40
N MET A 264 -7.60 -14.48 1.97
CA MET A 264 -8.72 -15.02 2.75
C MET A 264 -8.49 -16.46 3.21
N VAL A 265 -7.84 -17.30 2.40
CA VAL A 265 -7.51 -18.70 2.76
C VAL A 265 -6.76 -18.76 4.09
N MET A 266 -5.80 -17.85 4.28
CA MET A 266 -5.00 -17.76 5.50
C MET A 266 -5.85 -17.38 6.72
N VAL A 267 -6.83 -16.48 6.53
CA VAL A 267 -7.71 -16.02 7.61
C VAL A 267 -8.70 -17.11 8.04
N LEU A 268 -9.24 -17.87 7.08
CA LEU A 268 -10.13 -19.00 7.36
C LEU A 268 -9.42 -20.15 8.08
N ASP A 269 -8.17 -20.46 7.68
CA ASP A 269 -7.38 -21.53 8.26
C ASP A 269 -7.13 -21.33 9.77
N VAL A 270 -6.89 -20.08 10.20
CA VAL A 270 -6.65 -19.74 11.62
C VAL A 270 -7.82 -20.10 12.54
N VAL A 271 -9.04 -20.14 12.01
CA VAL A 271 -10.24 -20.56 12.77
C VAL A 271 -10.74 -21.94 12.39
N GLY A 272 -9.99 -22.68 11.56
CA GLY A 272 -10.32 -24.03 11.12
C GLY A 272 -11.47 -24.11 10.13
N LEU A 273 -11.73 -23.03 9.38
CA LEU A 273 -12.73 -23.02 8.32
C LEU A 273 -12.11 -23.48 6.98
N PRO A 274 -12.78 -24.36 6.22
CA PRO A 274 -12.28 -24.79 4.91
C PRO A 274 -12.22 -23.66 3.90
N ALA A 275 -11.14 -23.60 3.11
CA ALA A 275 -10.97 -22.62 2.04
C ALA A 275 -12.07 -22.67 0.96
N GLU A 276 -12.71 -23.84 0.77
CA GLU A 276 -13.81 -24.05 -0.18
C GLU A 276 -15.01 -23.13 0.10
N ASP A 277 -15.18 -22.67 1.35
CA ASP A 277 -16.27 -21.76 1.72
C ASP A 277 -16.14 -20.37 1.11
N MET A 278 -14.97 -20.01 0.59
CA MET A 278 -14.81 -18.75 -0.15
C MET A 278 -15.70 -18.66 -1.38
N THR A 279 -16.10 -19.81 -1.94
CA THR A 279 -17.04 -19.86 -3.07
C THR A 279 -18.41 -19.25 -2.72
N LEU A 280 -18.75 -19.14 -1.42
CA LEU A 280 -19.97 -18.49 -0.96
C LEU A 280 -19.97 -16.97 -1.17
N ILE A 281 -18.79 -16.34 -1.15
CA ILE A 281 -18.64 -14.89 -1.21
C ILE A 281 -18.11 -14.39 -2.56
N ILE A 282 -17.56 -15.28 -3.39
CA ILE A 282 -16.95 -14.92 -4.68
C ILE A 282 -17.91 -14.20 -5.62
N ALA A 283 -19.20 -14.54 -5.57
CA ALA A 283 -20.24 -13.97 -6.42
C ALA A 283 -20.43 -12.46 -6.22
N VAL A 284 -20.10 -11.93 -5.03
CA VAL A 284 -20.22 -10.49 -4.70
C VAL A 284 -18.88 -9.79 -4.55
N ASP A 285 -17.77 -10.55 -4.59
CA ASP A 285 -16.44 -9.99 -4.41
C ASP A 285 -16.07 -8.99 -5.49
N TRP A 286 -16.48 -9.22 -6.75
CA TRP A 286 -16.17 -8.33 -7.86
C TRP A 286 -16.60 -6.87 -7.60
N LEU A 287 -17.69 -6.66 -6.83
CA LEU A 287 -18.18 -5.33 -6.44
C LEU A 287 -17.56 -4.85 -5.13
N LEU A 288 -17.44 -5.74 -4.14
CA LEU A 288 -16.80 -5.40 -2.87
C LEU A 288 -15.35 -4.97 -3.06
N ASP A 289 -14.58 -5.66 -3.90
CA ASP A 289 -13.18 -5.36 -4.25
C ASP A 289 -12.99 -3.93 -4.75
N ARG A 290 -13.96 -3.40 -5.50
CA ARG A 290 -13.93 -2.02 -5.99
C ARG A 290 -14.08 -1.01 -4.86
N PHE A 291 -15.00 -1.25 -3.93
CA PHE A 291 -15.13 -0.39 -2.74
C PHE A 291 -13.92 -0.52 -1.82
N ARG A 292 -13.39 -1.74 -1.62
CA ARG A 292 -12.16 -1.99 -0.84
C ARG A 292 -10.99 -1.19 -1.40
N THR A 293 -10.77 -1.29 -2.71
CA THR A 293 -9.71 -0.56 -3.40
C THR A 293 -9.87 0.95 -3.23
N MET A 294 -11.07 1.48 -3.42
CA MET A 294 -11.33 2.91 -3.25
C MET A 294 -10.99 3.39 -1.84
N ILE A 295 -11.37 2.63 -0.80
CA ILE A 295 -11.08 2.99 0.59
C ILE A 295 -9.60 2.84 0.94
N ASN A 296 -8.89 1.85 0.37
CA ASN A 296 -7.44 1.74 0.54
C ASN A 296 -6.72 2.98 -0.02
N VAL A 297 -7.07 3.40 -1.24
CA VAL A 297 -6.52 4.63 -1.85
C VAL A 297 -6.91 5.88 -1.05
N LEU A 298 -8.12 5.92 -0.46
CA LEU A 298 -8.52 6.99 0.45
C LEU A 298 -7.64 7.01 1.70
N GLY A 299 -7.38 5.87 2.33
CA GLY A 299 -6.47 5.75 3.46
C GLY A 299 -5.05 6.21 3.14
N ASP A 300 -4.49 5.79 2.01
CA ASP A 300 -3.18 6.23 1.54
C ASP A 300 -3.11 7.75 1.36
N SER A 301 -4.14 8.32 0.75
CA SER A 301 -4.23 9.76 0.51
C SER A 301 -4.28 10.55 1.82
N ILE A 302 -5.11 10.12 2.78
CA ILE A 302 -5.21 10.74 4.11
C ILE A 302 -3.89 10.58 4.88
N GLY A 303 -3.28 9.40 4.83
CA GLY A 303 -1.98 9.11 5.44
C GLY A 303 -0.90 10.05 4.93
N ALA A 304 -0.78 10.21 3.60
CA ALA A 304 0.16 11.15 3.00
C ALA A 304 -0.10 12.60 3.43
N GLY A 305 -1.37 13.03 3.48
CA GLY A 305 -1.74 14.36 3.96
C GLY A 305 -1.42 14.57 5.43
N LEU A 306 -1.61 13.55 6.27
CA LEU A 306 -1.30 13.61 7.70
C LEU A 306 0.21 13.69 7.92
N VAL A 307 0.99 12.81 7.27
CA VAL A 307 2.46 12.83 7.33
C VAL A 307 2.99 14.19 6.86
N TYR A 308 2.45 14.73 5.77
CA TYR A 308 2.84 16.05 5.27
C TYR A 308 2.61 17.16 6.31
N GLU A 309 1.43 17.21 6.93
CA GLU A 309 1.13 18.22 7.94
C GLU A 309 2.00 18.07 9.19
N LEU A 310 2.34 16.84 9.60
CA LEU A 310 3.22 16.59 10.73
C LEU A 310 4.68 16.90 10.43
N SER A 311 5.15 16.67 9.19
CA SER A 311 6.54 16.86 8.77
C SER A 311 6.85 18.24 8.18
N LYS A 312 5.95 19.23 8.31
CA LYS A 312 6.14 20.57 7.73
C LYS A 312 7.41 21.26 8.18
N LYS A 313 7.76 21.15 9.46
CA LYS A 313 8.95 21.81 10.02
C LYS A 313 10.24 21.23 9.44
N GLU A 314 10.28 19.91 9.30
CA GLU A 314 11.40 19.18 8.69
C GLU A 314 11.55 19.53 7.21
N LEU A 315 10.42 19.63 6.47
CA LEU A 315 10.41 20.05 5.07
C LEU A 315 10.92 21.49 4.89
N GLU A 316 10.53 22.41 5.78
CA GLU A 316 11.02 23.79 5.80
C GLU A 316 12.53 23.86 6.07
N GLN A 317 13.03 23.11 7.06
CA GLN A 317 14.46 23.04 7.37
C GLN A 317 15.28 22.47 6.21
N MET A 318 14.78 21.43 5.53
CA MET A 318 15.45 20.88 4.35
C MET A 318 15.56 21.91 3.22
N ASN A 319 14.54 22.75 3.03
CA ASN A 319 14.59 23.82 2.02
C ASN A 319 15.62 24.90 2.38
N ILE A 320 15.73 25.26 3.67
CA ILE A 320 16.73 26.23 4.14
C ILE A 320 18.15 25.70 3.92
N ASN A 321 18.42 24.45 4.28
CA ASN A 321 19.73 23.83 4.09
C ASN A 321 20.12 23.75 2.61
N ALA A 322 19.16 23.38 1.74
CA ALA A 322 19.40 23.34 0.31
C ALA A 322 19.74 24.71 -0.28
N ASN A 323 19.12 25.79 0.21
CA ASN A 323 19.41 27.15 -0.25
C ASN A 323 20.69 27.73 0.37
N GLY A 324 21.00 27.40 1.63
CA GLY A 324 22.23 27.82 2.30
C GLY A 324 23.50 27.21 1.70
N ASP A 325 23.41 26.00 1.13
CA ASP A 325 24.50 25.37 0.38
C ASP A 325 24.75 26.03 -0.99
N VAL A 326 23.77 26.78 -1.54
CA VAL A 326 23.91 27.56 -2.78
C VAL A 326 24.56 28.92 -2.52
N GLU A 327 24.36 29.50 -1.34
CA GLU A 327 24.90 30.81 -0.95
C GLU A 327 26.33 30.79 -0.39
N ARG A 328 26.93 29.63 -0.10
CA ARG A 328 28.36 29.59 0.27
C ARG A 328 29.23 29.76 -0.98
N PRO A 329 29.85 30.93 -1.23
CA PRO A 329 30.84 31.04 -2.29
C PRO A 329 32.01 30.10 -1.96
N SER A 330 32.47 29.36 -2.95
CA SER A 330 33.63 28.45 -2.92
C SER A 330 34.97 29.10 -2.50
N ASN A 331 34.95 30.38 -2.11
CA ASN A 331 36.13 31.15 -1.77
C ASN A 331 36.47 31.14 -0.27
N GLU A 332 35.58 30.70 0.62
CA GLU A 332 35.89 30.63 2.07
C GLU A 332 36.75 29.42 2.45
N ILE A 333 36.78 28.36 1.65
CA ILE A 333 37.60 27.16 1.94
C ILE A 333 39.09 27.39 1.61
N ALA A 334 39.43 28.45 0.86
CA ALA A 334 40.81 28.72 0.43
C ALA A 334 41.60 29.66 1.37
N MET A 335 41.00 30.26 2.39
CA MET A 335 41.70 31.23 3.27
C MET A 335 42.15 30.67 4.62
N ASP A 336 41.60 29.54 5.08
CA ASP A 336 41.98 28.96 6.39
C ASP A 336 43.24 28.08 6.36
N THR A 337 43.80 27.77 5.18
CA THR A 337 45.02 26.93 5.06
C THR A 337 46.31 27.71 4.82
N VAL A 338 46.25 29.03 4.58
CA VAL A 338 47.46 29.83 4.31
C VAL A 338 47.97 30.55 5.56
N GLU A 339 47.10 30.92 6.51
CA GLU A 339 47.51 31.67 7.72
C GLU A 339 48.15 30.80 8.83
N SER A 340 47.93 29.48 8.84
CA SER A 340 48.57 28.59 9.82
C SER A 340 50.03 28.20 9.48
N SER A 341 50.63 28.77 8.43
CA SER A 341 52.03 28.53 8.04
C SER A 341 52.99 29.68 8.36
N LYS A 342 52.50 30.75 9.02
CA LYS A 342 53.32 31.87 9.51
C LYS A 342 52.91 32.27 10.92
N MET A 343 53.18 31.42 11.90
CA MET A 343 53.52 31.84 13.27
C MET A 343 54.28 30.75 14.00
#